data_AF-A0A2H6EAS6-F1
#
_entry.id   AF-A0A2H6EAS6-F1
#
_cell.length_a   1.000
_cell.length_b   1.000
_cell.length_c   1.000
_cell.angle_alpha   90.00
_cell.angle_beta   90.00
_cell.angle_gamma   90.00
#
_symmetry.space_group_name_H-M   'P 1'
#
loop_
_entity.id
_entity.type
_entity.pdbx_description
1 polymer ?
#
loop_
_entity_poly.entity_id
_entity_poly.type
_entity_poly.pdbx_seq_one_letter_code
_entity_poly.pdbx_strand_id
1 'polypeptide(L)'
;MNILSVEGERTELVNKLSTAVSPRVKLLYLYYFYDKLLNSQSPALIESYLPEQIENYITFLYSFEPAGVSPQLVENILTQSVQISKQSCAKHFCDRLNSAEENLRVKYNPVKNALEGIDKEITDDGNLYFPVLELGELPGNETTGLLETITVQIKEGKSETKFLITPAGREIEKAIGKQIETSWKYAVNYVKKYVRKSNDAHKVFIQFDHRYGEYVGNSLGRSTNTYFYQRAAAIL
;
A
#
# COMPACT_ATOMS: atom_id res chain seq x y z
N MET A 1 10.05 0.41 32.20
CA MET A 1 11.11 0.52 31.18
C MET A 1 12.21 1.43 31.73
N ASN A 2 13.49 1.07 31.65
CA ASN A 2 14.59 1.92 32.11
C ASN A 2 15.20 2.69 30.92
N ILE A 3 15.92 3.79 31.16
CA ILE A 3 16.45 4.64 30.09
C ILE A 3 17.38 3.88 29.12
N LEU A 4 18.20 2.96 29.62
CA LEU A 4 19.12 2.17 28.80
C LEU A 4 18.37 1.23 27.84
N SER A 5 17.25 0.65 28.28
CA SER A 5 16.40 -0.18 27.42
C SER A 5 15.73 0.65 26.33
N VAL A 6 15.28 1.87 26.65
CA VAL A 6 14.69 2.78 25.64
C VAL A 6 15.71 3.17 24.59
N GLU A 7 16.96 3.44 24.98
CA GLU A 7 17.99 3.80 23.99
C GLU A 7 18.38 2.67 23.06
N GLY A 8 18.40 1.43 23.58
CA GLY A 8 18.59 0.25 22.74
C GLY A 8 17.51 0.16 21.66
N GLU A 9 16.25 0.28 22.06
CA GLU A 9 15.11 0.21 21.13
C GLU A 9 15.06 1.40 20.16
N ARG A 10 15.40 2.60 20.63
CA ARG A 10 15.50 3.79 19.78
C ARG A 10 16.59 3.62 18.72
N THR A 11 17.75 3.08 19.07
CA THR A 11 18.83 2.81 18.12
C THR A 11 18.39 1.79 17.06
N GLU A 12 17.68 0.74 17.47
CA GLU A 12 17.11 -0.24 16.55
C GLU A 12 16.06 0.39 15.62
N LEU A 13 15.16 1.21 16.18
CA LEU A 13 14.15 1.94 15.40
C LEU A 13 14.80 2.80 14.31
N VAL A 14 15.80 3.62 14.66
CA VAL A 14 16.49 4.48 13.69
C VAL A 14 17.10 3.66 12.55
N ASN A 15 17.72 2.52 12.88
CA ASN A 15 18.24 1.60 11.87
C ASN A 15 17.12 1.09 10.96
N LYS A 16 16.03 0.57 11.52
CA LYS A 16 14.89 0.05 10.76
C LYS A 16 14.21 1.10 9.89
N LEU A 17 14.08 2.34 10.35
CA LEU A 17 13.54 3.45 9.55
C LEU A 17 14.41 3.79 8.35
N SER A 18 15.72 3.60 8.46
CA SER A 18 16.68 3.84 7.37
C SER A 18 16.71 2.68 6.35
N THR A 19 16.51 1.43 6.80
CA THR A 19 16.66 0.25 5.95
C THR A 19 15.34 -0.24 5.34
N ALA A 20 14.21 -0.04 6.02
CA ALA A 20 12.92 -0.50 5.51
C ALA A 20 12.53 0.25 4.23
N VAL A 21 12.02 -0.47 3.24
CA VAL A 21 11.53 0.12 1.98
C VAL A 21 10.09 0.62 2.14
N SER A 22 9.26 -0.15 2.84
CA SER A 22 7.83 0.12 2.97
C SER A 22 7.50 1.19 4.02
N PRO A 23 6.73 2.23 3.67
CA PRO A 23 6.17 3.19 4.62
C PRO A 23 5.29 2.53 5.69
N ARG A 24 4.58 1.45 5.33
CA ARG A 24 3.76 0.68 6.27
C ARG A 24 4.63 0.04 7.36
N VAL A 25 5.69 -0.65 6.94
CA VAL A 25 6.64 -1.29 7.87
C VAL A 25 7.26 -0.24 8.79
N LYS A 26 7.64 0.93 8.26
CA LYS A 26 8.17 2.04 9.06
C LYS A 26 7.18 2.54 10.11
N LEU A 27 5.91 2.71 9.74
CA LEU A 27 4.87 3.09 10.70
C LEU A 27 4.74 2.05 11.81
N LEU A 28 4.77 0.75 11.47
CA LEU A 28 4.63 -0.31 12.45
C LEU A 28 5.78 -0.31 13.46
N TYR A 29 7.03 -0.15 13.01
CA TYR A 29 8.17 0.01 13.93
C TYR A 29 7.99 1.21 14.88
N LEU A 30 7.51 2.35 14.36
CA LEU A 30 7.20 3.51 15.20
C LEU A 30 6.05 3.23 16.18
N TYR A 31 5.00 2.56 15.71
CA TYR A 31 3.85 2.19 16.52
C TYR A 31 4.27 1.33 17.72
N TYR A 32 5.05 0.27 17.51
CA TYR A 32 5.50 -0.58 18.62
C TYR A 32 6.44 0.15 19.58
N PHE A 33 7.33 1.00 19.07
CA PHE A 33 8.20 1.81 19.93
C PHE A 33 7.40 2.79 20.78
N TYR A 34 6.47 3.53 20.17
CA TYR A 34 5.62 4.49 20.87
C TYR A 34 4.64 3.81 21.83
N ASP A 35 4.16 2.61 21.52
CA ASP A 35 3.30 1.86 22.43
C ASP A 35 4.06 1.57 23.74
N LYS A 36 5.28 1.06 23.64
CA LYS A 36 6.14 0.85 24.82
C LYS A 36 6.47 2.15 25.55
N LEU A 37 6.77 3.23 24.82
CA LEU A 37 7.09 4.53 25.39
C LEU A 37 5.91 5.10 26.18
N LEU A 38 4.71 5.09 25.62
CA LEU A 38 3.49 5.57 26.27
C LEU A 38 3.09 4.68 27.45
N ASN A 39 3.25 3.36 27.33
CA ASN A 39 3.00 2.40 28.41
C ASN A 39 4.00 2.49 29.56
N SER A 40 5.16 3.13 29.37
CA SER A 40 6.12 3.38 30.45
C SER A 40 5.60 4.36 31.51
N GLN A 41 4.59 5.17 31.16
CA GLN A 41 4.00 6.22 32.00
C GLN A 41 5.04 7.17 32.64
N SER A 42 6.21 7.31 32.03
CA SER A 42 7.26 8.24 32.47
C SER A 42 7.24 9.49 31.60
N PRO A 43 6.75 10.64 32.10
CA PRO A 43 6.67 11.87 31.32
C PRO A 43 8.03 12.29 30.76
N ALA A 44 9.11 12.11 31.55
CA ALA A 44 10.47 12.45 31.13
C ALA A 44 10.95 11.62 29.93
N LEU A 45 10.64 10.31 29.90
CA LEU A 45 10.98 9.48 28.76
C LEU A 45 10.13 9.87 27.54
N ILE A 46 8.83 10.06 27.72
CA ILE A 46 7.94 10.48 26.64
C ILE A 46 8.41 11.80 26.02
N GLU A 47 8.66 12.83 26.84
CA GLU A 47 9.10 14.15 26.38
C GLU A 47 10.48 14.14 25.72
N SER A 48 11.35 13.19 26.09
CA SER A 48 12.70 13.08 25.49
C SER A 48 12.69 12.36 24.15
N TYR A 49 11.92 11.27 24.01
CA TYR A 49 12.01 10.35 22.86
C TYR A 49 10.89 10.51 21.83
N LEU A 50 9.69 10.92 22.26
CA LEU A 50 8.55 11.04 21.34
C LEU A 50 8.79 12.10 20.25
N PRO A 51 9.28 13.32 20.55
CA PRO A 51 9.45 14.36 19.53
C PRO A 51 10.46 14.02 18.43
N GLU A 52 11.38 13.09 18.68
CA GLU A 52 12.46 12.76 17.74
C GLU A 52 11.94 12.19 16.41
N GLN A 53 10.86 11.41 16.45
CA GLN A 53 10.35 10.68 15.30
C GLN A 53 8.88 11.01 14.98
N ILE A 54 8.27 11.98 15.66
CA ILE A 54 6.84 12.29 15.50
C ILE A 54 6.50 12.75 14.09
N GLU A 55 7.42 13.48 13.45
CA GLU A 55 7.32 13.90 12.06
C GLU A 55 7.20 12.69 11.12
N ASN A 56 8.11 11.72 11.28
CA ASN A 56 8.10 10.48 10.52
C ASN A 56 6.82 9.68 10.79
N TYR A 57 6.37 9.61 12.05
CA TYR A 57 5.12 8.95 12.41
C TYR A 57 3.93 9.56 11.68
N ILE A 58 3.79 10.89 11.68
CA ILE A 58 2.71 11.61 10.98
C ILE A 58 2.77 11.34 9.47
N THR A 59 3.95 11.44 8.87
CA THR A 59 4.13 11.17 7.43
C THR A 59 3.72 9.75 7.08
N PHE A 60 4.16 8.76 7.85
CA PHE A 60 3.84 7.37 7.55
C PHE A 60 2.38 7.02 7.87
N LEU A 61 1.80 7.62 8.92
CA LEU A 61 0.37 7.50 9.25
C LEU A 61 -0.50 8.01 8.10
N TYR A 62 -0.15 9.16 7.52
CA TYR A 62 -0.86 9.73 6.37
C TYR A 62 -0.80 8.81 5.13
N SER A 63 0.36 8.19 4.89
CA SER A 63 0.57 7.29 3.75
C SER A 63 0.08 5.85 3.98
N PHE A 64 -0.43 5.53 5.17
CA PHE A 64 -0.74 4.16 5.55
C PHE A 64 -1.96 3.64 4.79
N GLU A 65 -1.82 2.43 4.23
CA GLU A 65 -2.92 1.73 3.55
C GLU A 65 -3.47 0.62 4.45
N PRO A 66 -4.75 0.73 4.89
CA PRO A 66 -5.34 -0.21 5.85
C PRO A 66 -5.72 -1.56 5.23
N ALA A 67 -5.79 -1.66 3.90
CA ALA A 67 -6.14 -2.90 3.22
C ALA A 67 -5.08 -4.00 3.46
N GLY A 68 -5.53 -5.20 3.86
CA GLY A 68 -4.66 -6.35 4.13
C GLY A 68 -4.01 -6.35 5.53
N VAL A 69 -4.41 -5.41 6.39
CA VAL A 69 -4.05 -5.33 7.81
C VAL A 69 -5.26 -5.68 8.68
N SER A 70 -5.04 -6.21 9.88
CA SER A 70 -6.13 -6.50 10.80
C SER A 70 -6.87 -5.21 11.23
N PRO A 71 -8.22 -5.20 11.24
CA PRO A 71 -9.01 -4.06 11.71
C PRO A 71 -8.58 -3.54 13.08
N GLN A 72 -8.28 -4.46 14.00
CA GLN A 72 -7.84 -4.13 15.35
C GLN A 72 -6.53 -3.34 15.37
N LEU A 73 -5.57 -3.67 14.51
CA LEU A 73 -4.30 -2.93 14.46
C LEU A 73 -4.51 -1.50 13.97
N VAL A 74 -5.38 -1.29 12.98
CA VAL A 74 -5.72 0.06 12.48
C VAL A 74 -6.36 0.90 13.59
N GLU A 75 -7.33 0.34 14.33
CA GLU A 75 -7.97 1.02 15.46
C GLU A 75 -6.98 1.31 16.59
N ASN A 76 -6.01 0.43 16.83
CA ASN A 76 -4.95 0.65 17.81
C ASN A 76 -4.02 1.80 17.40
N ILE A 77 -3.64 1.90 16.12
CA ILE A 77 -2.83 3.00 15.59
C ILE A 77 -3.57 4.33 15.71
N LEU A 78 -4.87 4.36 15.36
CA LEU A 78 -5.72 5.54 15.55
C LEU A 78 -5.79 5.95 17.02
N THR A 79 -5.98 4.99 17.92
CA THR A 79 -5.99 5.22 19.37
C THR A 79 -4.66 5.78 19.87
N GLN A 80 -3.53 5.23 19.39
CA GLN A 80 -2.21 5.72 19.74
C GLN A 80 -2.00 7.16 19.25
N SER A 81 -2.45 7.51 18.04
CA SER A 81 -2.40 8.91 17.54
C SER A 81 -3.12 9.88 18.49
N VAL A 82 -4.30 9.50 18.99
CA VAL A 82 -5.05 10.28 19.98
C VAL A 82 -4.34 10.35 21.34
N GLN A 83 -3.61 9.31 21.75
CA GLN A 83 -2.81 9.34 22.97
C GLN A 83 -1.58 10.26 22.83
N ILE A 84 -0.95 10.25 21.66
CA ILE A 84 0.19 11.13 21.32
C ILE A 84 -0.26 12.59 21.34
N SER A 85 -1.40 12.93 20.72
CA SER A 85 -1.88 14.32 20.65
C SER A 85 -2.21 14.94 22.02
N LYS A 86 -2.46 14.11 23.04
CA LYS A 86 -2.67 14.54 24.42
C LYS A 86 -1.37 14.89 25.16
N GLN A 87 -0.21 14.51 24.64
CA GLN A 87 1.08 14.79 25.27
C GLN A 87 1.45 16.27 25.14
N SER A 88 2.01 16.85 26.21
CA SER A 88 2.51 18.23 26.27
C SER A 88 3.47 18.54 25.11
N CYS A 89 4.42 17.64 24.86
CA CYS A 89 5.44 17.76 23.83
C CYS A 89 4.91 17.62 22.39
N ALA A 90 3.70 17.10 22.20
CA ALA A 90 3.11 16.88 20.88
C ALA A 90 2.20 18.03 20.40
N LYS A 91 1.97 19.06 21.24
CA LYS A 91 1.00 20.14 20.96
C LYS A 91 1.17 20.83 19.61
N HIS A 92 2.42 21.04 19.17
CA HIS A 92 2.72 21.68 17.90
C HIS A 92 2.39 20.82 16.67
N PHE A 93 2.12 19.52 16.88
CA PHE A 93 1.82 18.56 15.83
C PHE A 93 0.34 18.17 15.76
N CYS A 94 -0.49 18.63 16.69
CA CYS A 94 -1.89 18.19 16.82
C CYS A 94 -2.69 18.33 15.52
N ASP A 95 -2.61 19.47 14.83
CA ASP A 95 -3.37 19.67 13.58
C ASP A 95 -2.96 18.67 12.50
N ARG A 96 -1.67 18.34 12.43
CA ARG A 96 -1.12 17.39 11.45
C ARG A 96 -1.45 15.95 11.82
N LEU A 97 -1.43 15.61 13.12
CA LEU A 97 -1.90 14.31 13.62
C LEU A 97 -3.38 14.12 13.32
N ASN A 98 -4.22 15.11 13.60
CA ASN A 98 -5.66 15.07 13.30
C ASN A 98 -5.91 14.90 11.80
N SER A 99 -5.16 15.62 10.96
CA SER A 99 -5.27 15.49 9.51
C SER A 99 -4.86 14.10 9.01
N ALA A 100 -3.79 13.52 9.55
CA ALA A 100 -3.35 12.17 9.22
C ALA A 100 -4.32 11.10 9.74
N GLU A 101 -4.89 11.29 10.93
CA GLU A 101 -5.93 10.42 11.49
C GLU A 101 -7.17 10.41 10.61
N GLU A 102 -7.67 11.59 10.23
CA GLU A 102 -8.85 11.72 9.37
C GLU A 102 -8.60 11.08 8.00
N ASN A 103 -7.40 11.27 7.42
CA ASN A 103 -7.03 10.62 6.18
C ASN A 103 -7.10 9.09 6.30
N LEU A 104 -6.54 8.52 7.38
CA LEU A 104 -6.60 7.09 7.63
C LEU A 104 -8.04 6.60 7.84
N ARG A 105 -8.89 7.37 8.54
CA ARG A 105 -10.32 7.02 8.71
C ARG A 105 -11.06 6.99 7.38
N VAL A 106 -10.82 7.96 6.50
CA VAL A 106 -11.41 7.98 5.14
C VAL A 106 -11.03 6.72 4.36
N LYS A 107 -9.77 6.26 4.45
CA LYS A 107 -9.29 5.03 3.80
C LYS A 107 -9.82 3.75 4.46
N TYR A 108 -9.95 3.73 5.79
CA TYR A 108 -10.29 2.54 6.56
C TYR A 108 -11.79 2.25 6.61
N ASN A 109 -12.64 3.28 6.67
CA ASN A 109 -14.09 3.12 6.75
C ASN A 109 -14.67 2.25 5.61
N PRO A 110 -14.26 2.39 4.33
CA PRO A 110 -14.68 1.47 3.27
C PRO A 110 -14.33 0.00 3.55
N VAL A 111 -13.12 -0.27 4.06
CA VAL A 111 -12.66 -1.62 4.40
C VAL A 111 -13.50 -2.19 5.55
N LYS A 112 -13.71 -1.40 6.60
CA LYS A 112 -14.54 -1.78 7.76
C LYS A 112 -15.97 -2.10 7.35
N ASN A 113 -16.61 -1.21 6.58
CA ASN A 113 -17.96 -1.40 6.08
C ASN A 113 -18.08 -2.67 5.23
N ALA A 114 -17.10 -2.95 4.37
CA ALA A 114 -17.08 -4.16 3.55
C ALA A 114 -16.99 -5.44 4.42
N LEU A 115 -16.18 -5.43 5.48
CA LEU A 115 -16.08 -6.55 6.42
C LEU A 115 -17.37 -6.76 7.24
N GLU A 116 -18.12 -5.68 7.49
CA GLU A 116 -19.41 -5.71 8.19
C GLU A 116 -20.59 -6.04 7.24
N GLY A 117 -20.34 -6.26 5.95
CA GLY A 117 -21.38 -6.57 4.96
C GLY A 117 -22.29 -5.39 4.64
N ILE A 118 -21.81 -4.16 4.85
CA ILE A 118 -22.54 -2.94 4.51
C ILE A 118 -22.32 -2.67 3.02
N ASP A 119 -23.29 -3.06 2.20
CA ASP A 119 -23.26 -2.86 0.76
C ASP A 119 -23.17 -1.36 0.41
N LYS A 120 -22.15 -1.01 -0.37
CA LYS A 120 -22.10 0.25 -1.11
C LYS A 120 -22.07 -0.06 -2.59
N GLU A 121 -22.67 0.83 -3.39
CA GLU A 121 -22.47 0.80 -4.83
C GLU A 121 -20.97 0.91 -5.14
N ILE A 122 -20.42 -0.14 -5.74
CA ILE A 122 -19.06 -0.14 -6.25
C ILE A 122 -19.06 0.78 -7.47
N THR A 123 -18.40 1.92 -7.36
CA THR A 123 -18.09 2.76 -8.52
C THR A 123 -16.83 2.22 -9.17
N ASP A 124 -16.93 1.87 -10.47
CA ASP A 124 -15.77 1.48 -11.26
C ASP A 124 -14.89 2.72 -11.49
N ASP A 125 -13.74 2.76 -10.82
CA ASP A 125 -12.74 3.82 -10.97
C ASP A 125 -11.78 3.53 -12.13
N GLY A 126 -11.97 2.42 -12.85
CA GLY A 126 -11.14 1.96 -13.96
C GLY A 126 -9.82 1.33 -13.53
N ASN A 127 -9.56 1.25 -12.22
CA ASN A 127 -8.35 0.68 -11.66
C ASN A 127 -8.46 -0.82 -11.47
N LEU A 128 -7.32 -1.49 -11.58
CA LEU A 128 -7.24 -2.93 -11.40
C LEU A 128 -6.57 -3.24 -10.07
N TYR A 129 -7.34 -3.87 -9.19
CA TYR A 129 -6.92 -4.26 -7.87
C TYR A 129 -6.48 -5.73 -7.84
N PHE A 130 -5.40 -6.03 -7.13
CA PHE A 130 -4.94 -7.39 -6.91
C PHE A 130 -4.25 -7.53 -5.55
N PRO A 131 -4.54 -8.62 -4.81
CA PRO A 131 -3.88 -8.85 -3.54
C PRO A 131 -2.43 -9.26 -3.76
N VAL A 132 -1.55 -8.73 -2.93
CA VAL A 132 -0.14 -9.10 -2.86
C VAL A 132 0.24 -9.35 -1.41
N LEU A 133 1.24 -10.21 -1.21
CA LEU A 133 1.89 -10.34 0.08
C LEU A 133 3.08 -9.40 0.10
N GLU A 134 3.16 -8.60 1.15
CA GLU A 134 4.29 -7.72 1.37
C GLU A 134 5.38 -8.51 2.10
N LEU A 135 6.48 -8.77 1.40
CA LEU A 135 7.67 -9.34 2.01
C LEU A 135 8.45 -8.22 2.71
N GLY A 136 8.47 -8.26 4.04
CA GLY A 136 9.24 -7.34 4.86
C GLY A 136 9.56 -7.94 6.22
N GLU A 137 10.63 -7.47 6.84
CA GLU A 137 10.90 -7.72 8.26
C GLU A 137 9.90 -6.92 9.09
N LEU A 138 8.66 -7.37 9.15
CA LEU A 138 7.69 -6.84 10.10
C LEU A 138 8.15 -7.16 11.52
N PRO A 139 7.92 -6.24 12.49
CA PRO A 139 8.13 -6.55 13.90
C PRO A 139 7.38 -7.85 14.25
N GLY A 140 8.09 -8.88 14.73
CA GLY A 140 7.49 -10.17 15.07
C GLY A 140 7.39 -11.21 13.95
N ASN A 141 8.02 -11.01 12.79
CA ASN A 141 7.97 -11.90 11.62
C ASN A 141 6.55 -12.10 11.05
N GLU A 142 5.67 -11.12 11.23
CA GLU A 142 4.35 -11.15 10.62
C GLU A 142 4.44 -11.02 9.09
N THR A 143 3.37 -11.42 8.40
CA THR A 143 3.21 -11.18 6.94
C THR A 143 1.91 -10.42 6.75
N THR A 144 1.98 -9.21 6.20
CA THR A 144 0.78 -8.43 5.88
C THR A 144 0.38 -8.60 4.42
N GLY A 145 -0.93 -8.66 4.20
CA GLY A 145 -1.48 -8.49 2.87
C GLY A 145 -1.43 -7.02 2.47
N LEU A 146 -1.48 -6.77 1.18
CA LEU A 146 -1.71 -5.45 0.60
C LEU A 146 -2.66 -5.65 -0.58
N LEU A 147 -3.57 -4.71 -0.77
CA LEU A 147 -4.28 -4.58 -2.02
C LEU A 147 -3.50 -3.59 -2.89
N GLU A 148 -2.79 -4.09 -3.89
CA GLU A 148 -2.10 -3.23 -4.85
C GLU A 148 -3.04 -2.87 -6.00
N THR A 149 -2.78 -1.70 -6.57
CA THR A 149 -3.54 -1.14 -7.67
C THR A 149 -2.62 -0.87 -8.84
N ILE A 150 -3.10 -1.20 -10.04
CA ILE A 150 -2.50 -0.70 -11.27
C ILE A 150 -3.51 0.11 -12.08
N THR A 151 -3.01 1.20 -12.64
CA THR A 151 -3.67 1.96 -13.69
C THR A 151 -3.27 1.39 -15.04
N VAL A 152 -4.27 1.03 -15.86
CA VAL A 152 -4.06 0.49 -17.21
C VAL A 152 -4.65 1.43 -18.25
N GLN A 153 -3.86 1.87 -19.22
CA GLN A 153 -4.33 2.64 -20.37
C GLN A 153 -3.97 1.92 -21.66
N ILE A 154 -4.95 1.73 -22.55
CA ILE A 154 -4.75 1.11 -23.85
C ILE A 154 -5.06 2.15 -24.93
N LYS A 155 -4.10 2.36 -25.83
CA LYS A 155 -4.23 3.27 -26.99
C LYS A 155 -3.95 2.50 -28.27
N GLU A 156 -4.48 2.97 -29.39
CA GLU A 156 -4.12 2.43 -30.69
C GLU A 156 -2.62 2.60 -30.99
N GLY A 157 -2.02 1.53 -31.50
CA GLY A 157 -0.65 1.48 -31.98
C GLY A 157 -0.57 1.71 -33.48
N LYS A 158 0.64 2.02 -33.97
CA LYS A 158 0.88 2.27 -35.41
C LYS A 158 1.34 1.02 -36.17
N SER A 159 2.10 0.13 -35.54
CA SER A 159 2.78 -0.97 -36.24
C SER A 159 2.83 -2.25 -35.41
N GLU A 160 3.22 -2.16 -34.13
CA GLU A 160 3.31 -3.29 -33.21
C GLU A 160 2.70 -2.95 -31.86
N THR A 161 2.35 -3.98 -31.10
CA THR A 161 1.91 -3.80 -29.72
C THR A 161 3.11 -3.51 -28.82
N LYS A 162 3.06 -2.41 -28.05
CA LYS A 162 4.12 -1.99 -27.11
C LYS A 162 3.59 -1.94 -25.68
N PHE A 163 4.37 -2.46 -24.75
CA PHE A 163 4.09 -2.41 -23.32
C PHE A 163 5.02 -1.40 -22.66
N LEU A 164 4.44 -0.48 -21.89
CA LEU A 164 5.17 0.50 -21.09
C LEU A 164 4.75 0.31 -19.64
N ILE A 165 5.65 -0.27 -18.84
CA ILE A 165 5.40 -0.62 -17.44
C ILE A 165 6.22 0.32 -16.57
N THR A 166 5.56 0.99 -15.62
CA THR A 166 6.18 1.94 -14.70
C THR A 166 5.89 1.51 -13.26
N PRO A 167 6.90 1.48 -12.38
CA PRO A 167 8.34 1.69 -12.65
C PRO A 167 9.02 0.50 -13.37
N ALA A 168 10.17 0.77 -14.00
CA ALA A 168 11.00 -0.19 -14.73
C ALA A 168 12.42 -0.28 -14.14
N GLY A 169 13.04 -1.47 -14.11
CA GLY A 169 14.40 -1.69 -13.59
C GLY A 169 14.68 -2.87 -12.64
N ARG A 170 13.73 -3.75 -12.24
CA ARG A 170 14.02 -4.94 -11.37
C ARG A 170 13.60 -6.26 -12.02
N GLU A 171 14.20 -7.38 -11.62
CA GLU A 171 13.85 -8.72 -12.13
C GLU A 171 12.37 -9.07 -11.93
N ILE A 172 11.80 -8.67 -10.79
CA ILE A 172 10.38 -8.84 -10.50
C ILE A 172 9.47 -8.14 -11.51
N GLU A 173 9.89 -7.00 -12.05
CA GLU A 173 9.12 -6.25 -13.05
C GLU A 173 9.21 -6.91 -14.43
N LYS A 174 10.31 -7.61 -14.74
CA LYS A 174 10.40 -8.45 -15.96
C LYS A 174 9.42 -9.62 -15.88
N ALA A 175 9.30 -10.25 -14.71
CA ALA A 175 8.35 -11.35 -14.50
C ALA A 175 6.90 -10.85 -14.60
N ILE A 176 6.60 -9.73 -13.94
CA ILE A 176 5.32 -9.00 -14.03
C ILE A 176 5.01 -8.64 -15.49
N GLY A 177 5.96 -8.07 -16.22
CA GLY A 177 5.79 -7.68 -17.62
C GLY A 177 5.48 -8.88 -18.51
N LYS A 178 6.17 -10.00 -18.30
CA LYS A 178 5.86 -11.25 -19.02
C LYS A 178 4.45 -11.75 -18.74
N GLN A 179 3.98 -11.68 -17.49
CA GLN A 179 2.60 -12.05 -17.14
C GLN A 179 1.59 -11.16 -17.86
N ILE A 180 1.78 -9.84 -17.80
CA ILE A 180 0.94 -8.85 -18.49
C ILE A 180 0.88 -9.10 -20.00
N GLU A 181 2.03 -9.25 -20.64
CA GLU A 181 2.12 -9.48 -22.08
C GLU A 181 1.38 -10.76 -22.48
N THR A 182 1.54 -11.80 -21.67
CA THR A 182 0.89 -13.09 -21.87
C THR A 182 -0.63 -12.94 -21.74
N SER A 183 -1.10 -12.28 -20.69
CA SER A 183 -2.53 -12.00 -20.46
C SER A 183 -3.15 -11.21 -21.63
N TRP A 184 -2.46 -10.16 -22.10
CA TRP A 184 -2.92 -9.36 -23.24
C TRP A 184 -3.04 -10.19 -24.53
N LYS A 185 -2.02 -10.99 -24.85
CA LYS A 185 -2.04 -11.85 -26.05
C LYS A 185 -3.21 -12.83 -26.01
N TYR A 186 -3.47 -13.45 -24.85
CA TYR A 186 -4.62 -14.34 -24.70
C TYR A 186 -5.95 -13.60 -24.87
N ALA A 187 -6.10 -12.42 -24.27
CA ALA A 187 -7.31 -11.62 -24.38
C ALA A 187 -7.62 -11.22 -25.83
N VAL A 188 -6.64 -10.66 -26.55
CA VAL A 188 -6.79 -10.28 -27.96
C VAL A 188 -7.12 -11.48 -28.83
N ASN A 189 -6.39 -12.60 -28.67
CA ASN A 189 -6.63 -13.81 -29.47
C ASN A 189 -8.03 -14.40 -29.23
N TYR A 190 -8.56 -14.28 -28.02
CA TYR A 190 -9.92 -14.71 -27.71
C TYR A 190 -10.96 -13.80 -28.36
N VAL A 191 -10.85 -12.48 -28.18
CA VAL A 191 -11.80 -11.49 -28.70
C VAL A 191 -11.84 -11.49 -30.23
N LYS A 192 -10.69 -11.67 -30.89
CA LYS A 192 -10.58 -11.79 -32.35
C LYS A 192 -11.43 -12.91 -32.96
N LYS A 193 -11.80 -13.94 -32.18
CA LYS A 193 -12.72 -14.99 -32.65
C LYS A 193 -14.14 -14.47 -32.90
N TYR A 194 -14.49 -13.35 -32.28
CA TYR A 194 -15.84 -12.78 -32.26
C TYR A 194 -15.94 -11.42 -32.97
N VAL A 195 -14.81 -10.76 -33.28
CA VAL A 195 -14.77 -9.44 -33.93
C VAL A 195 -14.22 -9.52 -35.36
N ARG A 196 -14.89 -8.88 -36.32
CA ARG A 196 -14.58 -8.98 -37.77
C ARG A 196 -13.42 -8.09 -38.26
N LYS A 197 -13.12 -6.97 -37.58
CA LYS A 197 -12.04 -6.03 -37.96
C LYS A 197 -11.42 -5.46 -36.69
N SER A 198 -10.24 -5.95 -36.31
CA SER A 198 -9.47 -5.44 -35.17
C SER A 198 -8.24 -4.69 -35.65
N ASN A 199 -7.90 -3.58 -34.99
CA ASN A 199 -6.53 -3.07 -35.05
C ASN A 199 -5.62 -4.04 -34.27
N ASP A 200 -4.49 -4.44 -34.85
CA ASP A 200 -3.61 -5.44 -34.25
C ASP A 200 -2.50 -4.83 -33.39
N ALA A 201 -2.27 -3.53 -33.51
CA ALA A 201 -1.23 -2.80 -32.81
C ALA A 201 -1.83 -1.95 -31.70
N HIS A 202 -1.33 -2.10 -30.46
CA HIS A 202 -1.77 -1.30 -29.31
C HIS A 202 -0.59 -0.78 -28.48
N LYS A 203 -0.74 0.36 -27.83
CA LYS A 203 0.15 0.79 -26.76
C LYS A 203 -0.54 0.55 -25.43
N VAL A 204 0.00 -0.36 -24.63
CA VAL A 204 -0.53 -0.72 -23.31
C VAL A 204 0.40 -0.09 -22.27
N PHE A 205 -0.12 0.90 -21.54
CA PHE A 205 0.56 1.57 -20.44
C PHE A 205 0.05 0.99 -19.13
N ILE A 206 0.98 0.61 -18.25
CA ILE A 206 0.67 0.04 -16.94
C ILE A 206 1.50 0.78 -15.92
N GLN A 207 0.82 1.34 -14.93
CA GLN A 207 1.44 2.05 -13.81
C GLN A 207 1.01 1.37 -12.52
N PHE A 208 1.99 1.01 -11.69
CA PHE A 208 1.74 0.59 -10.32
C PHE A 208 1.61 1.83 -9.44
N ASP A 209 0.57 1.88 -8.63
CA ASP A 209 0.22 3.11 -7.92
C ASP A 209 1.02 3.29 -6.62
N HIS A 210 1.33 2.21 -5.89
CA HIS A 210 2.06 2.32 -4.62
C HIS A 210 3.47 1.74 -4.64
N ARG A 211 3.61 0.48 -5.08
CA ARG A 211 4.87 -0.28 -5.05
C ARG A 211 5.53 -0.31 -3.66
N TYR A 212 4.87 -0.95 -2.69
CA TYR A 212 5.37 -1.02 -1.31
C TYR A 212 6.50 -2.04 -1.06
N GLY A 213 6.75 -3.00 -1.98
CA GLY A 213 7.80 -4.00 -1.78
C GLY A 213 7.97 -5.00 -2.91
N GLU A 214 8.62 -6.14 -2.61
CA GLU A 214 8.69 -7.29 -3.51
C GLU A 214 7.42 -8.15 -3.36
N TYR A 215 6.71 -8.32 -4.47
CA TYR A 215 5.45 -9.07 -4.53
C TYR A 215 5.67 -10.53 -4.90
N VAL A 216 4.98 -11.43 -4.22
CA VAL A 216 4.98 -12.86 -4.58
C VAL A 216 3.57 -13.31 -4.94
N GLY A 217 3.45 -14.11 -6.01
CA GLY A 217 2.22 -14.76 -6.43
C GLY A 217 1.84 -14.48 -7.89
N ASN A 218 0.73 -15.09 -8.31
CA ASN A 218 0.17 -14.99 -9.67
C ASN A 218 -1.18 -14.24 -9.70
N SER A 219 -1.51 -13.51 -8.64
CA SER A 219 -2.77 -12.76 -8.51
C SER A 219 -2.91 -11.70 -9.60
N LEU A 220 -1.82 -11.00 -9.94
CA LEU A 220 -1.78 -10.02 -11.02
C LEU A 220 -2.21 -10.63 -12.37
N GLY A 221 -1.70 -11.82 -12.72
CA GLY A 221 -2.05 -12.50 -13.97
C GLY A 221 -3.56 -12.80 -14.08
N ARG A 222 -4.21 -13.15 -12.96
CA ARG A 222 -5.66 -13.37 -12.93
C ARG A 222 -6.43 -12.07 -13.12
N SER A 223 -6.10 -11.03 -12.36
CA SER A 223 -6.80 -9.75 -12.45
C SER A 223 -6.63 -9.12 -13.84
N THR A 224 -5.42 -9.14 -14.40
CA THR A 224 -5.11 -8.60 -15.75
C THR A 224 -5.84 -9.34 -16.86
N ASN A 225 -6.00 -10.66 -16.77
CA ASN A 225 -6.77 -11.43 -17.77
C ASN A 225 -8.22 -10.93 -17.87
N THR A 226 -8.94 -10.89 -16.76
CA THR A 226 -10.34 -10.45 -16.73
C THR A 226 -10.50 -9.04 -17.27
N TYR A 227 -9.62 -8.12 -16.83
CA TYR A 227 -9.63 -6.74 -17.29
C TYR A 227 -9.36 -6.62 -18.79
N PHE A 228 -8.35 -7.33 -19.31
CA PHE A 228 -8.02 -7.28 -20.72
C PHE A 228 -9.09 -7.91 -21.61
N TYR A 229 -9.81 -8.95 -21.16
CA TYR A 229 -10.96 -9.46 -21.93
C TYR A 229 -12.03 -8.38 -22.11
N GLN A 230 -12.39 -7.68 -21.03
CA GLN A 230 -13.39 -6.61 -21.07
C GLN A 230 -12.93 -5.44 -21.96
N ARG A 231 -11.69 -4.98 -21.79
CA ARG A 231 -11.17 -3.85 -22.55
C ARG A 231 -10.91 -4.18 -24.01
N ALA A 232 -10.37 -5.35 -24.32
CA ALA A 232 -10.15 -5.77 -25.71
C ALA A 232 -11.47 -5.87 -26.48
N ALA A 233 -12.55 -6.34 -25.85
CA ALA A 233 -13.87 -6.37 -26.47
C ALA A 233 -14.45 -4.97 -26.77
N ALA A 234 -13.98 -3.93 -26.09
CA ALA A 234 -14.46 -2.56 -26.29
C ALA A 234 -13.66 -1.76 -27.34
N ILE A 235 -12.45 -2.19 -27.66
CA ILE A 235 -11.51 -1.44 -28.53
C ILE A 235 -11.12 -2.18 -29.81
N LEU A 236 -11.39 -3.48 -29.89
CA LEU A 236 -11.26 -4.29 -31.11
C LEU A 236 -12.57 -4.35 -31.86
#